data_AF-A0A3B9C2X1-F1
#
_entry.id   AF-A0A3B9C2X1-F1
#
_cell.length_a   1.000
_cell.length_b   1.000
_cell.length_c   1.000
_cell.angle_alpha   90.00
_cell.angle_beta   90.00
_cell.angle_gamma   90.00
#
_symmetry.space_group_name_H-M   'P 1'
#
loop_
_entity.id
_entity.type
_entity.pdbx_description
1 polymer ?
#
loop_
_entity_poly.entity_id
_entity_poly.type
_entity_poly.pdbx_seq_one_letter_code
_entity_poly.pdbx_strand_id
1 'polypeptide(L)'
;MNVSYSYNPLEETLEYAHKKKELFIGIPKETSFHENRVPLTPQAVAVLVNNGNRVVVEHQAGVASSFTDNDYSEAGAKIAHGKQEVFES
;
A
#
# COMPACT_ATOMS: atom_id res chain seq x y z
N MET A 1 -35.51 -34.78 42.60
CA MET A 1 -35.41 -33.74 41.55
C MET A 1 -34.08 -33.94 40.87
N ASN A 2 -34.08 -34.38 39.61
CA ASN A 2 -32.85 -34.68 38.87
C ASN A 2 -32.53 -33.45 38.01
N VAL A 3 -31.41 -32.79 38.28
CA VAL A 3 -31.00 -31.58 37.55
C VAL A 3 -30.11 -32.02 36.40
N SER A 4 -30.65 -31.96 35.19
CA SER A 4 -29.92 -32.24 33.95
C SER A 4 -28.95 -31.08 33.68
N TYR A 5 -27.65 -31.29 33.88
CA TYR A 5 -26.62 -30.36 33.40
C TYR A 5 -26.47 -30.51 31.89
N SER A 6 -26.82 -29.47 31.12
CA SER A 6 -26.43 -29.36 29.70
C SER A 6 -25.10 -28.63 29.61
N TYR A 7 -24.09 -29.29 29.06
CA TYR A 7 -22.83 -28.66 28.66
C TYR A 7 -22.93 -28.22 27.21
N ASN A 8 -22.95 -26.90 26.99
CA ASN A 8 -22.78 -26.34 25.66
C ASN A 8 -21.32 -25.94 25.49
N PRO A 9 -20.62 -26.41 24.43
CA PRO A 9 -19.30 -25.90 24.11
C PRO A 9 -19.42 -24.42 23.73
N LEU A 10 -18.66 -23.57 24.39
CA LEU A 10 -18.52 -22.15 24.04
C LEU A 10 -17.43 -22.05 22.97
N GLU A 11 -17.74 -21.40 21.85
CA GLU A 11 -16.75 -21.11 20.81
C GLU A 11 -15.69 -20.15 21.37
N GLU A 12 -14.43 -20.58 21.38
CA GLU A 12 -13.30 -19.74 21.77
C GLU A 12 -12.89 -18.88 20.57
N THR A 13 -13.10 -17.56 20.65
CA THR A 13 -12.55 -16.62 19.68
C THR A 13 -11.10 -16.36 20.04
N LEU A 14 -10.16 -16.99 19.33
CA LEU A 14 -8.74 -16.62 19.40
C LEU A 14 -8.58 -15.19 18.86
N GLU A 15 -8.39 -14.24 19.77
CA GLU A 15 -8.09 -12.85 19.44
C GLU A 15 -6.66 -12.75 18.90
N TYR A 16 -6.49 -13.05 17.61
CA TYR A 16 -5.20 -12.86 16.95
C TYR A 16 -4.97 -11.36 16.80
N ALA A 17 -3.99 -10.83 17.53
CA ALA A 17 -3.56 -9.45 17.35
C ALA A 17 -3.18 -9.25 15.88
N HIS A 18 -3.98 -8.46 15.16
CA HIS A 18 -3.72 -8.13 13.76
C HIS A 18 -2.46 -7.26 13.73
N LYS A 19 -1.29 -7.91 13.64
CA LYS A 19 -0.01 -7.21 13.63
C LYS A 19 0.00 -6.30 12.41
N LYS A 20 -0.06 -4.99 12.64
CA LYS A 20 -0.08 -3.97 11.58
C LYS A 20 1.19 -4.18 10.74
N LYS A 21 1.03 -4.76 9.55
CA LYS A 21 2.14 -5.08 8.67
C LYS A 21 2.41 -3.87 7.80
N GLU A 22 3.59 -3.28 7.98
CA GLU A 22 4.12 -2.30 7.04
C GLU A 22 4.36 -2.99 5.69
N LEU A 23 3.82 -2.42 4.62
CA LEU A 23 4.07 -2.87 3.26
C LEU A 23 5.00 -1.90 2.54
N PHE A 24 5.82 -2.48 1.66
CA PHE A 24 6.58 -1.73 0.67
C PHE A 24 5.85 -1.81 -0.68
N ILE A 25 5.66 -0.66 -1.34
CA ILE A 25 4.91 -0.54 -2.59
C ILE A 25 5.76 0.27 -3.59
N GLY A 26 6.21 -0.39 -4.64
CA GLY A 26 6.93 0.22 -5.75
C GLY A 26 6.02 0.56 -6.94
N ILE A 27 6.14 1.77 -7.47
CA ILE A 27 5.43 2.25 -8.67
C ILE A 27 6.45 2.55 -9.78
N PRO A 28 6.68 1.62 -10.71
CA PRO A 28 7.55 1.89 -11.86
C PRO A 28 6.86 2.81 -12.87
N LYS A 29 7.67 3.44 -13.72
CA LYS A 29 7.18 4.19 -14.88
C LYS A 29 6.64 3.22 -15.93
N GLU A 30 5.47 3.55 -16.46
CA GLU A 30 4.86 2.77 -17.53
C GLU A 30 5.65 2.93 -18.84
N THR A 31 5.81 1.83 -19.56
CA THR A 31 6.61 1.78 -20.82
C THR A 31 5.77 1.46 -22.05
N SER A 32 4.49 1.13 -21.85
CA SER A 32 3.58 0.77 -22.93
C SER A 32 3.23 1.98 -23.80
N PHE A 33 3.19 1.77 -25.11
CA PHE A 33 2.90 2.84 -26.07
C PHE A 33 1.45 3.34 -25.90
N HIS A 34 1.27 4.67 -25.83
CA HIS A 34 0.00 5.36 -25.55
C HIS A 34 -0.67 5.05 -24.20
N GLU A 35 0.03 4.42 -23.26
CA GLU A 35 -0.50 4.26 -21.90
C GLU A 35 -0.06 5.45 -21.04
N ASN A 36 -1.04 6.26 -20.62
CA ASN A 36 -0.79 7.48 -19.85
C ASN A 36 -1.19 7.33 -18.38
N ARG A 37 -1.78 6.20 -17.97
CA ARG A 37 -2.25 5.98 -16.60
C ARG A 37 -1.10 5.69 -15.65
N VAL A 38 -1.34 5.96 -14.38
CA VAL A 38 -0.48 5.62 -13.25
C VAL A 38 -1.29 4.79 -12.24
N PRO A 39 -0.71 3.77 -11.58
CA PRO A 39 -1.48 2.87 -10.70
C PRO A 39 -2.00 3.55 -9.42
N LEU A 40 -1.32 4.60 -8.93
CA LEU A 40 -1.76 5.37 -7.76
C LEU A 40 -1.59 6.86 -8.00
N THR A 41 -2.62 7.62 -7.64
CA THR A 41 -2.57 9.08 -7.57
C THR A 41 -1.80 9.52 -6.30
N PRO A 42 -1.25 10.75 -6.27
CA PRO A 42 -0.61 11.29 -5.06
C PRO A 42 -1.51 11.21 -3.81
N GLN A 43 -2.83 11.41 -3.97
CA GLN A 43 -3.78 11.29 -2.86
C GLN A 43 -3.85 9.86 -2.31
N ALA A 44 -3.87 8.84 -3.17
CA ALA A 44 -3.88 7.45 -2.74
C ALA A 44 -2.55 7.06 -2.06
N VAL A 45 -1.43 7.59 -2.57
CA VAL A 45 -0.11 7.44 -1.94
C VAL A 45 -0.11 8.02 -0.54
N ALA A 46 -0.62 9.24 -0.33
CA ALA A 46 -0.69 9.86 0.98
C ALA A 46 -1.48 9.02 2.00
N VAL A 47 -2.58 8.40 1.57
CA VAL A 47 -3.36 7.49 2.42
C VAL A 47 -2.54 6.25 2.81
N LEU A 48 -1.82 5.64 1.86
CA LEU A 48 -0.99 4.47 2.12
C LEU A 48 0.17 4.80 3.07
N VAL A 49 0.84 5.92 2.84
CA VAL A 49 1.93 6.42 3.68
C VAL A 49 1.45 6.74 5.09
N ASN A 50 0.32 7.46 5.23
CA ASN A 50 -0.27 7.77 6.53
C ASN A 50 -0.73 6.51 7.30
N ASN A 51 -1.08 5.44 6.59
CA ASN A 51 -1.36 4.14 7.20
C ASN A 51 -0.10 3.39 7.67
N GLY A 52 1.10 3.93 7.41
CA GLY A 52 2.38 3.38 7.81
C GLY A 52 3.04 2.50 6.75
N ASN A 53 2.63 2.58 5.48
CA ASN A 53 3.29 1.87 4.39
C ASN A 53 4.36 2.74 3.74
N ARG A 54 5.36 2.10 3.13
CA ARG A 54 6.39 2.78 2.35
C ARG A 54 6.04 2.71 0.88
N VAL A 55 5.98 3.87 0.23
CA VAL A 55 5.72 3.99 -1.20
C VAL A 55 6.94 4.58 -1.89
N VAL A 56 7.37 3.94 -2.98
CA VAL A 56 8.45 4.41 -3.85
C VAL A 56 7.92 4.57 -5.26
N VAL A 57 8.20 5.69 -5.91
CA VAL A 57 7.71 6.02 -7.25
C VAL A 57 8.90 6.32 -8.16
N GLU A 58 8.92 5.73 -9.34
CA GLU A 58 9.94 6.04 -10.35
C GLU A 58 9.80 7.48 -10.84
N HIS A 59 10.94 8.16 -11.03
CA HIS A 59 11.01 9.48 -11.62
C HIS A 59 10.21 9.56 -12.92
N GLN A 60 9.31 10.53 -13.02
CA GLN A 60 8.39 10.76 -14.13
C GLN A 60 7.32 9.68 -14.36
N ALA A 61 7.06 8.79 -13.41
CA ALA A 61 6.00 7.78 -13.56
C ALA A 61 4.59 8.39 -13.72
N GLY A 62 4.32 9.53 -13.09
CA GLY A 62 3.02 10.19 -13.13
C GLY A 62 2.87 11.31 -14.16
N VAL A 63 3.93 11.69 -14.89
CA VAL A 63 3.91 12.89 -15.75
C VAL A 63 2.85 12.79 -16.84
N ALA A 64 2.69 11.61 -17.44
CA ALA A 64 1.65 11.35 -18.44
C ALA A 64 0.22 11.43 -17.86
N SER A 65 0.08 11.21 -16.55
CA SER A 65 -1.15 11.37 -15.77
C SER A 65 -1.31 12.76 -15.15
N SER A 66 -0.49 13.75 -15.54
CA SER A 66 -0.49 15.12 -14.97
C SER A 66 -0.09 15.21 -13.50
N PHE A 67 0.69 14.25 -12.99
CA PHE A 67 1.28 14.29 -11.66
C PHE A 67 2.79 14.41 -11.75
N THR A 68 3.35 15.39 -11.06
CA THR A 68 4.80 15.60 -10.98
C THR A 68 5.42 14.75 -9.88
N ASP A 69 6.74 14.57 -9.93
CA ASP A 69 7.45 13.90 -8.83
C ASP A 69 7.32 14.67 -7.51
N ASN A 70 7.14 15.99 -7.57
CA ASN A 70 6.90 16.81 -6.40
C ASN A 70 5.58 16.44 -5.73
N ASP A 71 4.51 16.22 -6.51
CA ASP A 71 3.21 15.79 -5.96
C ASP A 71 3.34 14.48 -5.19
N TYR A 72 4.12 13.52 -5.71
CA TYR A 72 4.38 12.24 -5.02
C TYR A 72 5.27 12.41 -3.78
N SER A 73 6.30 13.25 -3.87
CA SER A 73 7.18 13.55 -2.74
C SER A 73 6.42 14.25 -1.60
N GLU A 74 5.53 15.20 -1.92
CA GLU A 74 4.67 15.88 -0.95
C GLU A 74 3.63 14.93 -0.33
N ALA A 75 3.18 13.92 -1.09
CA ALA A 75 2.36 12.83 -0.57
C ALA A 75 3.13 11.83 0.33
N GLY A 76 4.46 12.00 0.48
CA GLY A 76 5.31 11.19 1.33
C GLY A 76 5.89 9.94 0.66
N ALA A 77 5.79 9.81 -0.67
CA ALA A 77 6.54 8.79 -1.40
C ALA A 77 8.00 9.19 -1.58
N LYS A 78 8.88 8.19 -1.67
CA LYS A 78 10.25 8.38 -2.11
C LYS A 78 10.33 8.30 -3.63
N ILE A 79 11.07 9.22 -4.25
CA ILE A 79 11.33 9.18 -5.70
C ILE A 79 12.58 8.35 -5.97
N ALA A 80 12.45 7.37 -6.86
CA ALA A 80 13.53 6.51 -7.34
C ALA A 80 13.96 6.94 -8.76
N HIS A 81 15.26 7.09 -8.99
CA HIS A 81 15.79 7.51 -10.30
C HIS A 81 16.06 6.36 -11.27
N GLY A 82 15.74 5.12 -10.88
CA GLY A 82 15.89 3.96 -11.73
C GLY A 82 14.85 2.90 -11.40
N LYS A 83 14.35 2.24 -12.44
CA LYS A 83 13.40 1.14 -12.34
C LYS A 83 13.86 0.06 -11.36
N GLN A 84 15.15 -0.27 -11.35
CA GLN A 84 15.74 -1.26 -10.46
C GLN A 84 15.53 -0.90 -8.97
N GLU A 85 15.70 0.37 -8.59
CA GLU A 85 15.51 0.81 -7.20
C GLU A 85 14.07 0.59 -6.71
N VAL A 86 13.09 0.70 -7.61
CA VAL A 86 11.66 0.46 -7.30
C VAL A 86 11.39 -1.02 -6.99
N PHE A 87 12.13 -1.95 -7.60
CA PHE A 87 11.93 -3.39 -7.45
C PHE A 87 12.81 -4.03 -6.36
N GLU A 88 13.91 -3.40 -5.97
CA GLU A 88 14.89 -3.95 -5.01
C GLU A 88 14.67 -3.53 -3.55
N SER A 89 13.75 -2.59 -3.30
CA SER A 89 13.57 -1.91 -2.01
C SER A 89 12.64 -2.59 -1.01
#